data_AF-A0A6L7IP72-F1
#
_entry.id   AF-A0A6L7IP72-F1
#
_cell.length_a   1.000
_cell.length_b   1.000
_cell.length_c   1.000
_cell.angle_alpha   90.00
_cell.angle_beta   90.00
_cell.angle_gamma   90.00
#
_symmetry.space_group_name_H-M   'P 1'
#
loop_
_entity.id
_entity.type
_entity.pdbx_description
1 polymer ?
#
loop_
_entity_poly.entity_id
_entity_poly.type
_entity_poly.pdbx_seq_one_letter_code
_entity_poly.pdbx_strand_id
1 'polypeptide(L)'
;MTDEQHAEPVFDDPLFRQKRKHGTYRVVDAPQLEGPVADTHTHVQLLPDPSYALARCAAHQVEFVCTIVDVFEDGSTTFDRLNSWRFEAAAAAKRFVGWT
;
A
#
# COMPACT_ATOMS: atom_id res chain seq x y z
N MET A 1 16.43 2.83 26.02
CA MET A 1 14.96 2.93 25.88
C MET A 1 14.63 2.42 24.51
N THR A 2 14.36 1.13 24.38
CA THR A 2 13.89 0.55 23.14
C THR A 2 12.47 1.04 22.95
N ASP A 3 12.30 2.06 22.12
CA ASP A 3 10.99 2.32 21.52
C ASP A 3 10.67 1.07 20.73
N GLU A 4 9.93 0.14 21.34
CA GLU A 4 9.09 -0.78 20.59
C GLU A 4 8.08 0.11 19.86
N GLN A 5 8.50 0.66 18.72
CA GLN A 5 7.60 1.17 17.71
C GLN A 5 6.69 -0.01 17.38
N HIS A 6 5.52 -0.05 18.01
CA HIS A 6 4.46 -0.96 17.62
C HIS A 6 4.18 -0.65 16.15
N ALA A 7 4.78 -1.44 15.25
CA ALA A 7 4.55 -1.34 13.83
C ALA A 7 3.05 -1.30 13.60
N GLU A 8 2.58 -0.31 12.84
CA GLU A 8 1.15 -0.21 12.58
C GLU A 8 0.66 -1.52 11.94
N PRO A 9 -0.51 -2.03 12.36
CA PRO A 9 -1.01 -3.29 11.83
C PRO A 9 -1.21 -3.18 10.31
N VAL A 10 -0.79 -4.21 9.59
CA VAL A 10 -1.10 -4.36 8.18
C VAL A 10 -2.53 -4.88 8.05
N PHE A 11 -3.37 -4.15 7.33
CA PHE A 11 -4.73 -4.57 7.00
C PHE A 11 -4.77 -5.17 5.59
N ASP A 12 -5.42 -6.32 5.44
CA ASP A 12 -5.49 -7.10 4.20
C ASP A 12 -6.73 -6.78 3.35
N ASP A 13 -7.24 -5.55 3.46
CA ASP A 13 -8.46 -5.07 2.80
C ASP A 13 -8.25 -3.66 2.21
N PRO A 14 -9.19 -3.17 1.38
CA PRO A 14 -9.04 -1.87 0.72
C PRO A 14 -9.48 -0.68 1.59
N LEU A 15 -9.85 -0.86 2.85
CA LEU A 15 -10.54 0.18 3.62
C LEU A 15 -9.58 1.21 4.23
N PHE A 16 -10.02 2.46 4.25
CA PHE A 16 -9.31 3.54 4.96
C PHE A 16 -9.65 3.51 6.45
N ARG A 17 -8.66 3.81 7.28
CA ARG A 17 -8.81 3.77 8.74
C ARG A 17 -8.23 5.00 9.40
N GLN A 18 -8.93 5.50 10.40
CA GLN A 18 -8.44 6.53 11.31
C GLN A 18 -8.06 5.89 12.64
N LYS A 19 -6.80 6.04 13.03
CA LYS A 19 -6.27 5.60 14.34
C LYS A 19 -6.97 6.36 15.46
N ARG A 20 -7.36 5.64 16.51
CA ARG A 20 -8.02 6.14 17.72
C ARG A 20 -7.15 5.87 18.95
N LYS A 21 -7.63 6.29 20.11
CA LYS A 21 -6.99 6.00 21.40
C LYS A 21 -6.90 4.49 21.62
N HIS A 22 -5.92 4.07 22.43
CA HIS A 22 -5.71 2.68 22.83
C HIS A 22 -5.51 1.71 21.64
N GLY A 23 -4.93 2.18 20.53
CA GLY A 23 -4.59 1.31 19.39
C GLY A 23 -5.78 0.81 18.59
N THR A 24 -6.97 1.39 18.77
CA THR A 24 -8.17 1.04 17.99
C THR A 24 -8.21 1.80 16.66
N TYR A 25 -8.90 1.24 15.66
CA TYR A 25 -9.01 1.84 14.32
C TYR A 25 -10.48 1.89 13.91
N ARG A 26 -10.92 3.06 13.42
CA ARG A 26 -12.27 3.23 12.84
C ARG A 26 -12.15 3.28 11.33
N VAL A 27 -12.94 2.47 10.63
CA VAL A 27 -13.09 2.55 9.17
C VAL A 27 -13.74 3.89 8.80
N VAL A 28 -13.22 4.53 7.76
CA VAL A 28 -13.71 5.78 7.19
C VAL A 28 -13.84 5.63 5.68
N ASP A 29 -14.63 6.51 5.07
CA ASP A 29 -14.81 6.52 3.62
C ASP A 29 -13.49 6.83 2.90
N ALA A 30 -13.33 6.25 1.72
CA ALA A 30 -12.22 6.58 0.83
C ALA A 30 -12.34 8.03 0.34
N PRO A 31 -11.20 8.73 0.11
CA PRO A 31 -11.21 10.01 -0.59
C PRO A 31 -11.91 9.88 -1.95
N GLN A 32 -12.78 10.83 -2.26
CA GLN A 32 -13.40 10.90 -3.59
C GLN A 32 -12.41 11.56 -4.55
N LEU A 33 -11.99 10.82 -5.57
CA LEU A 33 -11.14 11.34 -6.64
C LEU A 33 -12.01 11.78 -7.81
N GLU A 34 -11.60 12.85 -8.50
CA GLU A 34 -12.32 13.36 -9.68
C GLU A 34 -12.07 12.50 -10.94
N GLY A 35 -11.17 11.52 -10.85
CA GLY A 35 -10.81 10.57 -11.88
C GLY A 35 -9.58 9.75 -11.48
N PRO A 36 -9.05 8.93 -12.39
CA PRO A 36 -7.79 8.24 -12.17
C PRO A 36 -6.63 9.19 -11.86
N VAL A 37 -5.82 8.83 -10.87
CA VAL A 37 -4.65 9.63 -10.45
C VAL A 37 -3.35 8.83 -10.55
N ALA A 38 -2.25 9.57 -10.63
CA ALA A 38 -0.90 9.03 -10.54
C ALA A 38 -0.29 9.39 -9.17
N ASP A 39 0.24 8.40 -8.47
CA ASP A 39 1.18 8.64 -7.38
C ASP A 39 2.57 8.88 -8.00
N THR A 40 3.00 10.14 -7.97
CA THR A 40 4.25 10.56 -8.64
C THR A 40 5.49 10.35 -7.78
N HIS A 41 5.34 9.99 -6.51
CA HIS A 41 6.48 9.85 -5.61
C HIS A 41 6.16 8.96 -4.40
N THR A 42 6.62 7.71 -4.47
CA THR A 42 6.54 6.78 -3.33
C THR A 42 7.77 5.90 -3.24
N HIS A 43 8.12 5.45 -2.04
CA HIS A 43 9.17 4.44 -1.83
C HIS A 43 8.49 3.10 -1.51
N VAL A 44 8.09 2.37 -2.56
CA VAL A 44 7.25 1.17 -2.41
C VAL A 44 7.87 0.13 -1.47
N GLN A 45 9.19 -0.04 -1.52
CA GLN A 45 9.93 -1.00 -0.69
C GLN A 45 9.93 -0.66 0.81
N LEU A 46 9.68 0.60 1.17
CA LEU A 46 9.63 1.06 2.56
C LEU A 46 8.22 0.95 3.16
N LEU A 47 7.22 0.56 2.36
CA LEU A 47 5.87 0.37 2.85
C LEU A 47 5.80 -0.91 3.70
N PRO A 48 5.00 -0.93 4.78
CA PRO A 48 4.85 -2.12 5.64
C PRO A 48 4.44 -3.39 4.88
N ASP A 49 3.64 -3.22 3.83
CA ASP A 49 3.32 -4.27 2.87
C ASP A 49 3.17 -3.65 1.47
N PRO A 50 4.20 -3.77 0.60
CA PRO A 50 4.19 -3.20 -0.74
C PRO A 50 3.04 -3.73 -1.62
N SER A 51 2.73 -5.02 -1.52
CA SER A 51 1.73 -5.70 -2.34
C SER A 51 0.32 -5.19 -2.03
N TYR A 52 -0.04 -5.08 -0.75
CA TYR A 52 -1.34 -4.55 -0.33
C TYR A 52 -1.46 -3.05 -0.59
N ALA A 53 -0.36 -2.29 -0.49
CA ALA A 53 -0.39 -0.88 -0.89
C ALA A 53 -0.74 -0.71 -2.37
N LEU A 54 -0.07 -1.48 -3.26
CA LEU A 54 -0.38 -1.47 -4.69
C LEU A 54 -1.79 -2.01 -5.00
N ALA A 55 -2.28 -3.01 -4.27
CA ALA A 55 -3.64 -3.50 -4.42
C ALA A 55 -4.69 -2.43 -4.03
N ARG A 56 -4.41 -1.63 -3.00
CA ARG A 56 -5.23 -0.48 -2.61
C ARG A 56 -5.22 0.62 -3.65
N CYS A 57 -4.07 0.90 -4.28
CA CYS A 57 -3.99 1.82 -5.41
C CYS A 57 -4.99 1.43 -6.51
N ALA A 58 -4.98 0.15 -6.92
CA ALA A 58 -5.91 -0.36 -7.93
C ALA A 58 -7.40 -0.26 -7.49
N ALA A 59 -7.70 -0.50 -6.21
CA ALA A 59 -9.06 -0.40 -5.69
C ALA A 59 -9.61 1.05 -5.63
N HIS A 60 -8.71 2.05 -5.58
CA HIS A 60 -9.05 3.47 -5.40
C HIS A 60 -8.59 4.36 -6.55
N GLN A 61 -8.53 3.83 -7.77
CA GLN A 61 -8.22 4.58 -9.00
C GLN A 61 -6.87 5.31 -9.02
N VAL A 62 -5.88 4.82 -8.27
CA VAL A 62 -4.48 5.19 -8.47
C VAL A 62 -3.90 4.24 -9.51
N GLU A 63 -3.94 4.65 -10.78
CA GLU A 63 -3.64 3.78 -11.93
C GLU A 63 -2.15 3.77 -12.32
N PHE A 64 -1.38 4.73 -11.82
CA PHE A 64 0.06 4.81 -12.05
C PHE A 64 0.79 5.14 -10.75
N VAL A 65 1.90 4.44 -10.51
CA VAL A 65 2.75 4.65 -9.34
C VAL A 65 4.20 4.78 -9.79
N CYS A 66 4.83 5.90 -9.45
CA CYS A 66 6.25 6.12 -9.61
C CYS A 66 6.98 5.78 -8.32
N THR A 67 7.65 4.61 -8.30
CA THR A 67 8.49 4.25 -7.15
C THR A 67 9.87 4.86 -7.29
N ILE A 68 10.32 5.54 -6.23
CA ILE A 68 11.68 6.03 -6.08
C ILE A 68 12.50 4.93 -5.41
N VAL A 69 13.61 4.57 -6.04
CA VAL A 69 14.53 3.56 -5.52
C VAL A 69 15.60 4.25 -4.70
N ASP A 70 15.75 3.82 -3.44
CA ASP A 70 16.95 4.14 -2.66
C ASP A 70 17.98 3.02 -2.84
N VAL A 71 18.90 3.22 -3.78
CA VAL A 71 19.95 2.24 -4.08
C VAL A 71 20.99 2.13 -2.97
N PHE A 72 21.08 3.12 -2.08
CA PHE A 72 22.07 3.15 -1.01
C PHE A 72 21.56 2.38 0.21
N GLU A 73 20.32 2.63 0.62
CA GLU A 73 19.72 2.02 1.80
C GLU A 73 19.13 0.63 1.51
N ASP A 74 18.45 0.46 0.36
CA ASP A 74 17.67 -0.74 0.06
C ASP A 74 18.28 -1.65 -1.02
N GLY A 75 19.42 -1.24 -1.58
CA GLY A 75 20.17 -1.99 -2.59
C GLY A 75 19.32 -2.35 -3.82
N SER A 76 19.23 -3.64 -4.14
CA SER A 76 18.48 -4.15 -5.30
C SER A 76 17.03 -4.51 -5.00
N THR A 77 16.56 -4.33 -3.76
CA THR A 77 15.28 -4.88 -3.27
C THR A 77 14.09 -4.54 -4.18
N THR A 78 13.95 -3.26 -4.56
CA THR A 78 12.85 -2.85 -5.44
C THR A 78 12.91 -3.58 -6.78
N PHE A 79 14.09 -3.72 -7.40
CA PHE A 79 14.23 -4.41 -8.68
C PHE A 79 13.94 -5.91 -8.56
N ASP A 80 14.40 -6.55 -7.49
CA ASP A 80 14.25 -7.99 -7.28
C ASP A 80 12.80 -8.38 -6.94
N ARG A 81 12.09 -7.52 -6.23
CA ARG A 81 10.77 -7.82 -5.66
C ARG A 81 9.59 -7.22 -6.43
N LEU A 82 9.81 -6.22 -7.29
CA LEU A 82 8.73 -5.49 -7.97
C LEU A 82 7.74 -6.41 -8.69
N ASN A 83 8.24 -7.41 -9.42
CA ASN A 83 7.38 -8.35 -10.14
C ASN A 83 6.52 -9.20 -9.19
N SER A 84 7.10 -9.66 -8.07
CA SER A 84 6.37 -10.41 -7.05
C SER A 84 5.30 -9.55 -6.39
N TRP A 85 5.65 -8.32 -5.99
CA TRP A 85 4.69 -7.40 -5.39
C TRP A 85 3.55 -7.06 -6.35
N ARG A 86 3.85 -6.85 -7.64
CA ARG A 86 2.84 -6.61 -8.66
C ARG A 86 1.89 -7.80 -8.83
N PHE A 87 2.43 -9.02 -8.83
CA PHE A 87 1.62 -10.24 -8.96
C PHE A 87 0.71 -10.44 -7.73
N GLU A 88 1.27 -10.33 -6.53
CA GLU A 88 0.53 -10.41 -5.27
C GLU A 88 -0.54 -9.32 -5.17
N ALA A 89 -0.20 -8.09 -5.57
CA ALA A 89 -1.13 -6.97 -5.61
C ALA A 89 -2.30 -7.24 -6.57
N ALA A 90 -2.06 -7.81 -7.75
CA ALA A 90 -3.12 -8.15 -8.69
C ALA A 90 -4.08 -9.20 -8.12
N ALA A 91 -3.54 -10.22 -7.42
CA ALA A 91 -4.36 -11.23 -6.74
C ALA A 91 -5.20 -10.62 -5.61
N ALA A 92 -4.61 -9.73 -4.80
CA ALA A 92 -5.31 -9.02 -3.74
C ALA A 92 -6.37 -8.04 -4.27
N ALA A 93 -6.04 -7.26 -5.30
CA ALA A 93 -6.97 -6.31 -5.93
C ALA A 93 -8.19 -7.04 -6.49
N LYS A 94 -8.02 -8.21 -7.13
CA LYS A 94 -9.14 -9.04 -7.58
C LYS A 94 -10.09 -9.40 -6.43
N ARG A 95 -9.55 -9.74 -5.26
CA ARG A 95 -10.33 -10.02 -4.04
C ARG A 95 -11.06 -8.77 -3.53
N PHE A 96 -10.46 -7.58 -3.68
CA PHE A 96 -11.05 -6.32 -3.23
C PHE A 96 -12.22 -5.86 -4.09
N VAL A 97 -12.11 -5.99 -5.43
CA VAL A 97 -13.11 -5.48 -6.38
C VAL A 97 -14.18 -6.51 -6.78
N GLY A 98 -14.05 -7.76 -6.34
CA GLY A 98 -15.11 -8.77 -6.47
C GLY A 98 -15.34 -9.32 -7.88
N TRP A 99 -14.34 -9.35 -8.76
CA TRP A 99 -14.50 -9.96 -10.09
C TRP A 99 -14.56 -11.50 -10.01
N THR A 100 -15.73 -12.08 -10.29
CA THR A 100 -15.91 -13.48 -10.72
C THR A 100 -15.54 -13.64 -12.19
#